data_AF-A0A7K9J253-F1
#
_entry.id   AF-A0A7K9J253-F1
#
_cell.length_a   1.000
_cell.length_b   1.000
_cell.length_c   1.000
_cell.angle_alpha   90.00
_cell.angle_beta   90.00
_cell.angle_gamma   90.00
#
_symmetry.space_group_name_H-M   'P 1'
#
loop_
_entity.id
_entity.type
_entity.pdbx_description
1 polymer ?
#
loop_
_entity_poly.entity_id
_entity_poly.type
_entity_poly.pdbx_seq_one_letter_code
_entity_poly.pdbx_strand_id
1 'polypeptide(L)'
;SRLRRIGMMLSSCRSHSHLSLLDVKGFDPCDVCVTVRDGRVTVSAEHKEEHNTALGKTCNYRKFMKEFSLPPGVDEDEVTYSV
;
A
#
# COMPACT_ATOMS: atom_id res chain seq x y z
N SER A 1 40.02 -1.24 24.89
CA SER A 1 40.33 -1.73 23.54
C SER A 1 39.19 -2.61 23.03
N ARG A 2 38.52 -2.20 21.95
CA ARG A 2 37.78 -3.03 20.98
C ARG A 2 36.70 -3.99 21.52
N LEU A 3 35.46 -3.51 21.60
CA LEU A 3 34.30 -4.32 21.17
C LEU A 3 33.94 -3.88 19.75
N ARG A 4 34.39 -4.68 18.79
CA ARG A 4 34.11 -4.49 17.38
C ARG A 4 32.61 -4.73 17.17
N ARG A 5 31.90 -3.65 16.90
CA ARG A 5 30.56 -3.62 16.30
C ARG A 5 30.54 -4.64 15.15
N ILE A 6 29.87 -5.76 15.34
CA ILE A 6 29.58 -6.72 14.27
C ILE A 6 28.60 -5.98 13.37
N GLY A 7 29.13 -5.30 12.36
CA GLY A 7 28.34 -4.84 11.24
C GLY A 7 27.76 -6.07 10.58
N MET A 8 26.47 -6.31 10.79
CA MET A 8 25.71 -7.23 9.96
C MET A 8 25.91 -6.79 8.52
N MET A 9 26.74 -7.51 7.77
CA MET A 9 26.64 -7.52 6.33
C MET A 9 25.31 -8.17 6.00
N LEU A 10 24.28 -7.36 5.77
CA LEU A 10 23.09 -7.79 5.05
C LEU A 10 23.54 -7.99 3.60
N SER A 11 23.98 -9.21 3.31
CA SER A 11 24.10 -9.70 1.94
C SER A 11 22.78 -9.41 1.25
N SER A 12 22.83 -8.58 0.22
CA SER A 12 21.71 -8.24 -0.66
C SER A 12 21.27 -9.50 -1.42
N CYS A 13 20.51 -10.35 -0.77
CA CYS A 13 19.61 -11.27 -1.45
C CYS A 13 18.42 -10.44 -1.91
N ARG A 14 18.55 -9.80 -3.09
CA ARG A 14 17.42 -9.20 -3.81
C ARG A 14 16.51 -10.31 -4.37
N SER A 15 16.02 -11.19 -3.50
CA SER A 15 14.77 -11.88 -3.80
C SER A 15 13.70 -10.80 -3.72
N HIS A 16 13.05 -10.48 -4.84
CA HIS A 16 11.93 -9.55 -4.87
C HIS A 16 10.88 -10.04 -3.86
N SER A 17 10.87 -9.48 -2.65
CA SER A 17 9.94 -9.89 -1.61
C SER A 17 8.65 -9.10 -1.79
N HIS A 18 7.56 -9.80 -2.09
CA HIS A 18 6.24 -9.19 -2.13
C HIS A 18 5.89 -8.74 -0.70
N LEU A 19 5.70 -7.43 -0.50
CA LEU A 19 5.34 -6.88 0.81
C LEU A 19 3.94 -7.31 1.22
N SER A 20 2.97 -7.18 0.31
CA SER A 20 1.56 -7.45 0.54
C SER A 20 0.81 -7.75 -0.76
N LEU A 21 -0.24 -8.57 -0.68
CA LEU A 21 -1.26 -8.74 -1.70
C LEU A 21 -2.62 -8.34 -1.10
N LEU A 22 -3.32 -7.43 -1.77
CA LEU A 22 -4.58 -6.87 -1.27
C LEU A 22 -5.73 -7.12 -2.23
N ASP A 23 -6.86 -7.54 -1.67
CA ASP A 23 -8.13 -7.60 -2.40
C ASP A 23 -8.80 -6.23 -2.33
N VAL A 24 -8.81 -5.53 -3.46
CA VAL A 24 -9.49 -4.24 -3.66
C VAL A 24 -10.73 -4.38 -4.56
N LYS A 25 -11.28 -5.59 -4.66
CA LYS A 25 -12.46 -5.85 -5.48
C LYS A 25 -13.61 -4.92 -5.12
N GLY A 26 -14.21 -4.34 -6.16
CA GLY A 26 -15.34 -3.43 -6.04
C GLY A 26 -14.95 -1.95 -5.99
N PHE A 27 -13.68 -1.61 -6.03
CA PHE A 27 -13.20 -0.25 -6.33
C PHE A 27 -12.75 -0.18 -7.80
N ASP A 28 -12.90 0.99 -8.40
CA ASP A 28 -12.23 1.26 -9.68
C ASP A 28 -10.72 1.34 -9.44
N PRO A 29 -9.86 0.78 -10.31
CA PRO A 29 -8.41 0.94 -10.19
C PRO A 29 -7.96 2.40 -10.05
N CYS A 30 -8.67 3.35 -10.66
CA CYS A 30 -8.38 4.78 -10.57
C CYS A 30 -8.69 5.38 -9.18
N ASP A 31 -9.55 4.74 -8.38
CA ASP A 31 -9.86 5.17 -7.02
C ASP A 31 -8.83 4.65 -6.00
N VAL A 32 -7.95 3.73 -6.41
CA VAL A 32 -6.90 3.16 -5.56
C VAL A 32 -5.70 4.09 -5.53
N CYS A 33 -5.36 4.58 -4.35
CA CYS A 33 -4.17 5.39 -4.09
C CYS A 33 -3.17 4.60 -3.25
N VAL A 34 -1.91 4.57 -3.71
CA VAL A 34 -0.77 4.02 -2.97
C VAL A 34 0.17 5.17 -2.64
N THR A 35 0.44 5.37 -1.35
CA THR A 35 1.39 6.37 -0.85
C THR A 35 2.52 5.65 -0.14
N VAL A 36 3.77 6.00 -0.48
CA VAL A 36 4.96 5.54 0.23
C VAL A 36 5.58 6.75 0.92
N ARG A 37 5.69 6.69 2.25
CA ARG A 37 6.20 7.81 3.05
C ARG A 37 6.57 7.34 4.45
N ASP A 38 7.66 7.89 4.99
CA ASP A 38 8.09 7.70 6.39
C ASP A 38 8.29 6.21 6.76
N GLY A 39 8.83 5.43 5.81
CA GLY A 39 9.06 4.00 5.92
C GLY A 39 7.78 3.16 5.90
N ARG A 40 6.67 3.70 5.36
CA ARG A 40 5.36 3.04 5.32
C ARG A 40 4.74 3.08 3.93
N VAL A 41 3.99 2.04 3.62
CA VAL A 41 3.14 1.95 2.42
C VAL A 41 1.68 1.99 2.87
N THR A 42 0.95 2.98 2.39
CA THR A 42 -0.48 3.15 2.65
C THR A 42 -1.25 2.94 1.35
N VAL A 43 -2.18 1.98 1.36
CA VAL A 43 -3.09 1.71 0.25
C VAL A 43 -4.49 2.13 0.69
N SER A 44 -5.11 3.05 -0.03
CA SER A 44 -6.46 3.52 0.23
C SER A 44 -7.31 3.51 -1.02
N ALA A 45 -8.60 3.26 -0.89
CA ALA A 45 -9.55 3.46 -1.97
C ALA A 45 -10.85 4.06 -1.41
N GLU A 46 -11.45 5.00 -2.13
CA GLU A 46 -12.68 5.66 -1.73
C GLU A 46 -13.57 5.84 -2.95
N HIS A 47 -14.79 5.33 -2.90
CA HIS A 47 -15.71 5.32 -4.03
C HIS A 47 -17.11 5.72 -3.59
N LYS A 48 -17.72 6.64 -4.34
CA LYS A 48 -19.05 7.17 -4.09
C LYS A 48 -19.86 7.17 -5.39
N GLU A 49 -20.98 6.45 -5.40
CA GLU A 49 -21.93 6.48 -6.51
C GLU A 49 -23.27 7.03 -6.05
N GLU A 50 -23.83 7.94 -6.83
CA GLU A 50 -25.19 8.42 -6.66
C GLU A 50 -26.02 8.00 -7.86
N HIS A 51 -27.11 7.27 -7.60
CA HIS A 51 -28.03 6.81 -8.64
C HIS A 51 -29.40 7.45 -8.43
N ASN A 52 -29.91 8.14 -9.46
CA ASN A 52 -31.28 8.61 -9.49
C ASN A 52 -32.17 7.51 -10.07
N THR A 53 -33.14 7.05 -9.29
CA THR A 53 -34.13 6.05 -9.72
C THR A 53 -35.52 6.68 -9.71
N ALA A 54 -36.50 6.05 -10.37
CA ALA A 54 -37.90 6.48 -10.32
C ALA A 54 -38.48 6.52 -8.89
N LEU A 55 -37.86 5.81 -7.94
CA LEU A 55 -38.26 5.72 -6.53
C LEU A 55 -37.50 6.69 -5.62
N GLY A 56 -36.52 7.44 -6.14
CA GLY A 56 -35.71 8.38 -5.37
C GLY A 56 -34.22 8.28 -5.67
N LYS A 57 -33.42 8.99 -4.86
CA LYS A 57 -31.94 8.99 -4.96
C LYS A 57 -31.35 7.93 -4.04
N THR A 58 -30.44 7.12 -4.56
CA THR A 58 -29.63 6.17 -3.77
C THR A 58 -28.18 6.61 -3.80
N CYS A 59 -27.48 6.43 -2.68
CA CYS A 59 -26.07 6.75 -2.53
C CYS A 59 -25.36 5.50 -2.01
N ASN A 60 -24.33 5.04 -2.72
CA ASN A 60 -23.46 3.96 -2.30
C ASN A 60 -22.08 4.54 -2.01
N TYR A 61 -21.58 4.31 -0.80
CA TYR A 61 -20.27 4.78 -0.37
C TYR A 61 -19.45 3.61 0.16
N ARG A 62 -18.23 3.47 -0.32
CA ARG A 62 -17.28 2.44 0.11
C ARG A 62 -15.90 3.06 0.31
N LYS A 63 -15.21 2.62 1.37
CA LYS A 63 -13.86 3.06 1.71
C LYS A 63 -13.01 1.90 2.20
N PHE A 64 -11.75 1.90 1.79
CA PHE A 64 -10.73 0.94 2.18
C PHE A 64 -9.44 1.68 2.56
N MET A 65 -8.75 1.20 3.59
CA MET A 65 -7.41 1.68 3.96
C MET A 65 -6.62 0.56 4.63
N LYS A 66 -5.38 0.36 4.19
CA LYS A 66 -4.39 -0.49 4.86
C LYS A 66 -3.02 0.16 4.83
N GLU A 67 -2.23 -0.12 5.84
CA GLU A 67 -0.87 0.40 6.00
C GLU A 67 0.10 -0.74 6.36
N PHE A 68 1.31 -0.68 5.82
CA PHE A 68 2.40 -1.64 6.04
C PHE A 68 3.69 -0.89 6.33
N SER A 69 4.49 -1.37 7.28
CA SER A 69 5.84 -0.88 7.48
C SER A 69 6.77 -1.51 6.44
N LEU A 70 7.66 -0.70 5.85
CA LEU A 70 8.74 -1.19 5.03
C LEU A 70 9.79 -1.92 5.89
N PRO A 71 10.38 -3.01 5.39
CA PRO A 71 11.54 -3.62 6.02
C PRO A 71 12.71 -2.62 6.13
N PRO A 72 13.57 -2.75 7.16
CA PRO A 72 14.74 -1.88 7.29
C PRO A 72 15.67 -1.95 6.08
N GLY A 73 16.07 -0.78 5.56
CA GLY A 73 17.02 -0.68 4.44
C GLY A 73 16.40 -0.79 3.05
N VAL A 74 15.07 -0.90 2.93
CA VAL A 74 14.35 -0.71 1.67
C VAL A 74 14.23 0.78 1.39
N ASP A 75 14.61 1.20 0.19
CA ASP A 75 14.40 2.57 -0.29
C ASP A 75 12.93 2.75 -0.70
N GLU A 76 12.33 3.89 -0.34
CA GLU A 76 10.95 4.22 -0.68
C GLU A 76 10.78 4.32 -2.20
N ASP A 77 11.81 4.79 -2.92
CA ASP A 77 11.81 4.93 -4.37
C ASP A 77 11.92 3.57 -5.11
N GLU A 78 12.35 2.51 -4.42
CA GLU A 78 12.38 1.14 -4.97
C GLU A 78 11.02 0.42 -4.83
N VAL A 79 10.04 1.01 -4.14
CA VAL A 79 8.71 0.41 -3.96
C VAL A 79 7.91 0.53 -5.25
N THR A 80 7.48 -0.60 -5.78
CA THR A 80 6.61 -0.69 -6.95
C THR A 80 5.27 -1.32 -6.59
N TYR A 81 4.23 -0.95 -7.34
CA TYR A 81 2.89 -1.50 -7.17
C TYR A 81 2.23 -1.72 -8.53
N SER A 82 1.25 -2.61 -8.55
CA SER A 82 0.40 -2.89 -9.70
C SER A 82 -1.01 -3.19 -9.18
N VAL A 83 -2.01 -2.64 -9.86
CA VAL A 83 -3.44 -2.85 -9.57
C VAL A 83 -4.04 -3.66 -10.70
#